data_AF-A0A843L2M0-F1
#
_entry.id   AF-A0A843L2M0-F1
#
_cell.length_a   1.000
_cell.length_b   1.000
_cell.length_c   1.000
_cell.angle_alpha   90.00
_cell.angle_beta   90.00
_cell.angle_gamma   90.00
#
_symmetry.space_group_name_H-M   'P 1'
#
loop_
_entity.id
_entity.type
_entity.pdbx_description
1 polymer ?
#
loop_
_entity_poly.entity_id
_entity_poly.type
_entity_poly.pdbx_seq_one_letter_code
_entity_poly.pdbx_strand_id
1 'polypeptide(L)'
;MKTPETRTITLLIAILLPLAYLTYWFLRMSSLPLIADVVLAAGVIAAVALGIIARRRGAAVRWLTASFVVGLVLCGLIFLGMGIWAGWYEHRPGLVGYQVWVDGLEGRTGGLITTILVPLPVEDGEVIMPASEFENRTFDGWTTTIVETEDGKMLAFQNRNNTLTDIWAHFTRYEETIEGTRRLPKEHLSPVIERTTDDHYTTVIFVDEGISPPGELRVTLRLTAGCDLFHGMAEDTYRTEVKETIPAGTAGRIVVDAMVGKY
;
A
#
# COMPACT_ATOMS: atom_id res chain seq x y z
N MET A 1 -7.46 23.42 62.44
CA MET A 1 -7.31 21.94 62.37
C MET A 1 -8.26 21.40 61.31
N LYS A 2 -7.74 20.98 60.14
CA LYS A 2 -8.55 20.23 59.15
C LYS A 2 -8.67 18.79 59.67
N THR A 3 -9.89 18.30 59.82
CA THR A 3 -10.15 16.92 60.28
C THR A 3 -9.51 15.90 59.33
N PRO A 4 -9.02 14.76 59.84
CA PRO A 4 -8.30 13.76 59.05
C PRO A 4 -9.12 13.21 57.85
N GLU A 5 -10.45 13.24 57.94
CA GLU A 5 -11.34 12.86 56.84
C GLU A 5 -11.25 13.79 55.63
N THR A 6 -11.20 15.12 55.83
CA THR A 6 -11.17 16.07 54.71
C THR A 6 -9.88 15.94 53.91
N ARG A 7 -8.76 15.64 54.58
CA ARG A 7 -7.44 15.47 53.94
C ARG A 7 -7.40 14.21 53.07
N THR A 8 -8.07 13.14 53.51
CA THR A 8 -8.16 11.87 52.78
C THR A 8 -9.04 11.99 51.53
N ILE A 9 -10.16 12.72 51.62
CA ILE A 9 -11.05 12.97 50.48
C ILE A 9 -10.36 13.85 49.43
N THR A 10 -9.63 14.89 49.88
CA THR A 10 -8.91 15.79 48.96
C THR A 10 -7.80 15.06 48.20
N LEU A 11 -7.07 14.15 48.85
CA LEU A 11 -6.07 13.28 48.21
C LEU A 11 -6.71 12.29 47.23
N LEU A 12 -7.87 11.72 47.56
CA LEU A 12 -8.60 10.83 46.66
C LEU A 12 -9.02 11.55 45.38
N ILE A 13 -9.55 12.77 45.50
CA ILE A 13 -9.96 13.61 44.38
C ILE A 13 -8.75 14.01 43.54
N ALA A 14 -7.64 14.40 44.17
CA ALA A 14 -6.40 14.80 43.49
C ALA A 14 -5.73 13.66 42.70
N ILE A 15 -6.03 12.39 43.01
CA ILE A 15 -5.52 11.23 42.28
C ILE A 15 -6.55 10.74 41.25
N LEU A 16 -7.84 10.70 41.60
CA LEU A 16 -8.89 10.19 40.73
C LEU A 16 -9.16 11.09 39.53
N LEU A 17 -9.11 12.42 39.68
CA LEU A 17 -9.32 13.35 38.56
C LEU A 17 -8.27 13.20 37.46
N PRO A 18 -6.95 13.26 37.75
CA PRO A 18 -5.94 13.08 36.72
C PRO A 18 -5.94 11.65 36.17
N LEU A 19 -6.24 10.65 36.99
CA LEU A 19 -6.39 9.27 36.51
C LEU A 19 -7.57 9.14 35.53
N ALA A 20 -8.74 9.68 35.88
CA ALA A 20 -9.91 9.69 34.99
C ALA A 20 -9.64 10.50 33.70
N TYR A 21 -8.89 11.60 33.80
CA TYR A 21 -8.47 12.39 32.64
C TYR A 21 -7.50 11.62 31.74
N LEU A 22 -6.53 10.90 32.32
CA LEU A 22 -5.61 10.03 31.59
C LEU A 22 -6.35 8.86 30.93
N THR A 23 -7.29 8.23 31.64
CA THR A 23 -8.12 7.15 31.07
C THR A 23 -8.97 7.68 29.93
N TYR A 24 -9.61 8.85 30.08
CA TYR A 24 -10.36 9.50 29.00
C TYR A 24 -9.48 9.84 27.80
N TRP A 25 -8.28 10.37 28.03
CA TRP A 25 -7.34 10.72 26.97
C TRP A 25 -6.81 9.48 26.24
N PHE A 26 -6.53 8.40 26.96
CA PHE A 26 -6.11 7.12 26.40
C PHE A 26 -7.23 6.45 25.59
N LEU A 27 -8.46 6.45 26.14
CA LEU A 27 -9.66 5.95 25.46
C LEU A 27 -9.96 6.73 24.18
N ARG A 28 -9.75 8.04 24.17
CA ARG A 28 -9.96 8.89 22.98
C ARG A 28 -8.92 8.66 21.87
N MET A 29 -7.72 8.18 22.20
CA MET A 29 -6.69 7.85 21.22
C MET A 29 -6.84 6.45 20.65
N SER A 30 -7.31 5.49 21.45
CA SER A 30 -7.74 4.19 20.94
C SER A 30 -9.07 4.39 20.21
N SER A 31 -9.11 4.18 18.89
CA SER A 31 -10.28 4.34 18.03
C SER A 31 -11.40 3.30 18.29
N LEU A 32 -11.72 3.03 19.56
CA LEU A 32 -12.71 2.06 19.99
C LEU A 32 -14.12 2.62 19.78
N PRO A 33 -15.10 1.75 19.48
CA PRO A 33 -16.49 2.17 19.41
C PRO A 33 -16.94 2.67 20.77
N LEU A 34 -17.69 3.78 20.78
CA LEU A 34 -18.20 4.53 21.94
C LEU A 34 -18.84 3.66 23.05
N ILE A 35 -19.33 2.46 22.69
CA ILE A 35 -19.88 1.46 23.60
C ILE A 35 -18.81 0.85 24.52
N ALA A 36 -17.60 0.59 24.01
CA ALA A 36 -16.49 0.06 24.80
C ALA A 36 -16.03 1.07 25.87
N ASP A 37 -16.01 2.36 25.53
CA ASP A 37 -15.65 3.44 26.45
C ASP A 37 -16.63 3.54 27.63
N VAL A 38 -17.93 3.41 27.35
CA VAL A 38 -18.99 3.44 28.37
C VAL A 38 -18.88 2.25 29.33
N VAL A 39 -18.59 1.05 28.82
CA VAL A 39 -18.42 -0.16 29.64
C VAL A 39 -17.19 -0.05 30.54
N LEU A 40 -16.07 0.47 30.03
CA LEU A 40 -14.86 0.71 30.80
C LEU A 40 -15.05 1.78 31.88
N ALA A 41 -15.69 2.90 31.55
CA ALA A 41 -16.01 3.94 32.53
C ALA A 41 -16.91 3.40 33.65
N ALA A 42 -17.94 2.62 33.30
CA ALA A 42 -18.81 1.97 34.27
C ALA A 42 -18.05 0.98 35.17
N GLY A 43 -17.12 0.20 34.61
CA GLY A 43 -16.27 -0.74 35.34
C GLY A 43 -15.35 -0.04 36.36
N VAL A 44 -14.72 1.07 35.97
CA VAL A 44 -13.87 1.87 36.88
C VAL A 44 -14.70 2.47 38.01
N ILE A 45 -15.88 3.03 37.72
CA ILE A 45 -16.78 3.60 38.73
C ILE A 45 -17.24 2.53 39.71
N ALA A 46 -17.61 1.34 39.22
CA ALA A 46 -18.00 0.21 40.07
C ALA A 46 -16.86 -0.27 40.97
N ALA A 47 -15.62 -0.34 40.46
CA ALA A 47 -14.44 -0.73 41.23
C ALA A 47 -14.12 0.29 42.34
N VAL A 48 -14.24 1.59 42.06
CA VAL A 48 -14.07 2.66 43.05
C VAL A 48 -15.14 2.57 44.14
N ALA A 49 -16.42 2.37 43.75
CA ALA A 49 -17.52 2.21 44.69
C ALA A 49 -17.33 1.00 45.62
N LEU A 50 -16.95 -0.16 45.06
CA LEU A 50 -16.65 -1.37 45.82
C LEU A 50 -15.44 -1.19 46.75
N GLY A 51 -14.40 -0.49 46.31
CA GLY A 51 -13.24 -0.17 47.14
C GLY A 51 -13.60 0.71 48.35
N ILE A 52 -14.48 1.69 48.15
CA ILE A 52 -15.00 2.55 49.24
C ILE A 52 -15.83 1.72 50.22
N ILE A 53 -16.71 0.84 49.73
CA ILE A 53 -17.55 -0.02 50.56
C ILE A 53 -16.71 -1.02 51.36
N ALA A 54 -15.71 -1.65 50.74
CA ALA A 54 -14.82 -2.60 51.40
C ALA A 54 -13.92 -1.95 52.45
N ARG A 55 -13.45 -0.72 52.21
CA ARG A 55 -12.71 0.08 53.20
C ARG A 55 -13.60 0.43 54.40
N ARG A 56 -14.88 0.75 54.19
CA ARG A 56 -15.85 0.98 55.28
C ARG A 56 -16.13 -0.27 56.12
N ARG A 57 -15.97 -1.47 55.54
CA ARG A 57 -16.17 -2.75 56.23
C ARG A 57 -14.91 -3.32 56.90
N GLY A 58 -13.80 -2.58 56.94
CA GLY A 58 -12.57 -3.00 57.61
C GLY A 58 -11.80 -4.11 56.89
N ALA A 59 -12.04 -4.30 55.59
CA ALA A 59 -11.27 -5.26 54.80
C ALA A 59 -9.78 -4.88 54.82
N ALA A 60 -8.90 -5.85 55.11
CA ALA A 60 -7.48 -5.59 55.20
C ALA A 60 -6.95 -5.05 53.86
N VAL A 61 -6.35 -3.86 53.92
CA VAL A 61 -5.87 -3.05 52.77
C VAL A 61 -5.13 -3.88 51.71
N ARG A 62 -4.41 -4.93 52.16
CA ARG A 62 -3.67 -5.87 51.31
C ARG A 62 -4.54 -6.59 50.27
N TRP A 63 -5.77 -6.98 50.63
CA TRP A 63 -6.70 -7.66 49.70
C TRP A 63 -7.25 -6.69 48.65
N LEU A 64 -7.51 -5.44 49.05
CA LEU A 64 -7.98 -4.40 48.14
C LEU A 64 -6.90 -4.01 47.13
N THR A 65 -5.65 -3.87 47.57
CA THR A 65 -4.51 -3.65 46.65
C THR A 65 -4.29 -4.83 45.70
N ALA A 66 -4.43 -6.08 46.18
CA ALA A 66 -4.29 -7.25 45.33
C ALA A 66 -5.38 -7.29 44.25
N SER A 67 -6.64 -7.04 44.60
CA SER A 67 -7.75 -6.99 43.64
C SER A 67 -7.59 -5.87 42.60
N PHE A 68 -7.08 -4.71 43.01
CA PHE A 68 -6.81 -3.60 42.09
C PHE A 68 -5.70 -3.95 41.08
N VAL A 69 -4.59 -4.54 41.55
CA VAL A 69 -3.48 -4.97 40.69
C VAL A 69 -3.96 -6.05 39.72
N VAL A 70 -4.73 -7.04 40.19
CA VAL A 70 -5.29 -8.09 39.33
C VAL A 70 -6.23 -7.49 38.27
N GLY A 71 -7.09 -6.54 38.66
CA GLY A 71 -7.98 -5.85 37.71
C GLY A 71 -7.21 -5.05 36.65
N LEU A 72 -6.14 -4.36 37.05
CA LEU A 72 -5.29 -3.59 36.13
C LEU A 72 -4.56 -4.51 35.15
N VAL A 73 -4.04 -5.65 35.61
CA VAL A 73 -3.41 -6.66 34.76
C VAL A 73 -4.41 -7.28 33.79
N LEU A 74 -5.61 -7.64 34.25
CA LEU A 74 -6.69 -8.16 33.39
C LEU A 74 -7.12 -7.16 32.32
N CYS A 75 -7.30 -5.89 32.68
CA CYS A 75 -7.56 -4.82 31.71
C CYS A 75 -6.42 -4.73 30.69
N GLY A 76 -5.16 -4.71 31.14
CA GLY A 76 -4.01 -4.69 30.24
C GLY A 76 -3.99 -5.87 29.26
N LEU A 77 -4.29 -7.08 29.72
CA LEU A 77 -4.37 -8.28 28.88
C LEU A 77 -5.52 -8.21 27.86
N ILE A 78 -6.68 -7.67 28.27
CA ILE A 78 -7.83 -7.48 27.38
C ILE A 78 -7.52 -6.44 26.30
N PHE A 79 -6.89 -5.31 26.66
CA PHE A 79 -6.48 -4.29 25.69
C PHE A 79 -5.39 -4.82 24.75
N LEU A 80 -4.41 -5.56 25.26
CA LEU A 80 -3.40 -6.22 24.43
C LEU A 80 -4.05 -7.21 23.46
N GLY A 81 -4.98 -8.04 23.95
CA GLY A 81 -5.73 -9.00 23.13
C GLY A 81 -6.58 -8.32 22.05
N MET A 82 -7.28 -7.23 22.40
CA MET A 82 -8.05 -6.44 21.42
C MET A 82 -7.14 -5.73 20.41
N GLY A 83 -5.97 -5.23 20.82
CA GLY A 83 -5.01 -4.60 19.92
C GLY A 83 -4.44 -5.61 18.92
N ILE A 84 -4.04 -6.80 19.38
CA ILE A 84 -3.59 -7.89 18.51
C ILE A 84 -4.71 -8.34 17.58
N TRP A 85 -5.93 -8.49 18.10
CA TRP A 85 -7.09 -8.85 17.29
C TRP A 85 -7.38 -7.79 16.22
N ALA A 86 -7.47 -6.52 16.59
CA ALA A 86 -7.77 -5.44 15.66
C ALA A 86 -6.71 -5.31 14.56
N GLY A 87 -5.43 -5.39 14.92
CA GLY A 87 -4.33 -5.42 13.95
C GLY A 87 -4.42 -6.63 13.03
N TRP A 88 -4.72 -7.82 13.56
CA TRP A 88 -4.83 -9.04 12.77
C TRP A 88 -5.92 -8.97 11.69
N TYR A 89 -7.03 -8.27 11.94
CA TYR A 89 -8.08 -8.08 10.93
C TYR A 89 -7.86 -6.88 10.02
N GLU A 90 -6.90 -6.00 10.30
CA GLU A 90 -6.57 -4.89 9.40
C GLU A 90 -5.85 -5.42 8.16
N HIS A 91 -6.57 -5.42 7.05
CA HIS A 91 -6.07 -5.74 5.72
C HIS A 91 -6.34 -4.53 4.83
N ARG A 92 -5.29 -4.01 4.20
CA ARG A 92 -5.40 -3.01 3.15
C ARG A 92 -4.83 -3.59 1.88
N PRO A 93 -5.67 -3.87 0.88
CA PRO A 93 -5.22 -4.46 -0.37
C PRO A 93 -4.15 -3.58 -1.00
N GLY A 94 -3.12 -4.22 -1.55
CA GLY A 94 -2.08 -3.56 -2.29
C GLY A 94 -2.60 -2.91 -3.56
N LEU A 95 -1.81 -1.98 -4.10
CA LEU A 95 -2.07 -1.35 -5.39
C LEU A 95 -0.95 -1.74 -6.34
N VAL A 96 -1.31 -2.50 -7.38
CA VAL A 96 -0.42 -2.72 -8.53
C VAL A 96 -0.67 -1.60 -9.51
N GLY A 97 0.35 -0.79 -9.78
CA GLY A 97 0.30 0.33 -10.70
C GLY A 97 1.33 0.16 -11.81
N TYR A 98 0.90 0.22 -13.07
CA TYR A 98 1.77 0.27 -14.24
C TYR A 98 1.63 1.62 -14.93
N GLN A 99 2.76 2.27 -15.21
CA GLN A 99 2.84 3.59 -15.82
C GLN A 99 3.77 3.53 -17.01
N VAL A 100 3.31 4.10 -18.13
CA VAL A 100 4.04 4.17 -19.39
C VAL A 100 4.08 5.63 -19.83
N TRP A 101 5.28 6.16 -19.99
CA TRP A 101 5.53 7.47 -20.56
C TRP A 101 6.40 7.34 -21.80
N VAL A 102 5.96 7.94 -22.90
CA VAL A 102 6.76 8.10 -24.11
C VAL A 102 6.69 9.56 -24.53
N ASP A 103 7.78 10.28 -24.28
CA ASP A 103 7.90 11.70 -24.58
C ASP A 103 8.64 11.93 -25.91
N GLY A 104 8.34 13.06 -26.55
CA GLY A 104 9.00 13.51 -27.78
C GLY A 104 8.28 13.08 -29.05
N LEU A 105 7.07 12.53 -28.97
CA LEU A 105 6.20 12.19 -30.09
C LEU A 105 5.37 13.39 -30.56
N GLU A 106 5.11 14.35 -29.69
CA GLU A 106 4.28 15.53 -29.99
C GLU A 106 4.78 16.31 -31.22
N GLY A 107 3.85 16.63 -32.12
CA GLY A 107 4.13 17.37 -33.35
C GLY A 107 4.77 16.54 -34.46
N ARG A 108 5.00 15.23 -34.23
CA ARG A 108 5.45 14.29 -35.26
C ARG A 108 4.27 13.65 -35.99
N THR A 109 4.58 13.09 -37.15
CA THR A 109 3.65 12.32 -37.97
C THR A 109 4.08 10.87 -38.02
N GLY A 110 3.10 9.98 -38.07
CA GLY A 110 3.32 8.55 -38.19
C GLY A 110 2.89 7.98 -39.54
N GLY A 111 3.07 6.67 -39.70
CA GLY A 111 2.50 5.91 -40.82
C GLY A 111 0.96 5.77 -40.73
N LEU A 112 0.38 4.92 -41.58
CA LEU A 112 -1.05 4.58 -41.54
C LEU A 112 -1.52 4.09 -40.17
N ILE A 113 -0.68 3.30 -39.51
CA ILE A 113 -0.84 2.86 -38.12
C ILE A 113 0.55 2.89 -37.51
N THR A 114 0.78 3.79 -36.57
CA THR A 114 2.03 3.85 -35.81
C THR A 114 1.90 3.00 -34.57
N THR A 115 2.89 2.13 -34.33
CA THR A 115 2.84 1.19 -33.21
C THR A 115 4.08 1.32 -32.34
N ILE A 116 3.89 1.44 -31.03
CA ILE A 116 4.96 1.37 -30.03
C ILE A 116 4.65 0.20 -29.11
N LEU A 117 5.58 -0.76 -28.98
CA LEU A 117 5.41 -1.91 -28.11
C LEU A 117 6.23 -1.73 -26.84
N VAL A 118 5.60 -1.95 -25.70
CA VAL A 118 6.24 -1.95 -24.38
C VAL A 118 5.98 -3.28 -23.69
N PRO A 119 6.88 -3.73 -22.81
CA PRO A 119 6.70 -4.98 -22.09
C PRO A 119 5.49 -4.91 -21.14
N LEU A 120 4.91 -6.07 -20.84
CA LEU A 120 3.80 -6.23 -19.91
C LEU A 120 4.30 -6.54 -18.50
N PRO A 121 3.64 -6.05 -17.45
CA PRO A 121 3.94 -6.49 -16.09
C PRO A 121 3.51 -7.94 -15.89
N VAL A 122 4.42 -8.79 -15.41
CA VAL A 122 4.17 -10.22 -15.14
C VAL A 122 4.59 -10.64 -13.73
N GLU A 123 3.84 -11.59 -13.19
CA GLU A 123 4.06 -12.32 -11.94
C GLU A 123 4.10 -13.81 -12.29
N ASP A 124 5.17 -14.50 -11.91
CA ASP A 124 5.35 -15.94 -12.17
C ASP A 124 5.13 -16.36 -13.65
N GLY A 125 5.37 -15.44 -14.59
CA GLY A 125 5.22 -15.66 -16.03
C GLY A 125 3.81 -15.39 -16.59
N GLU A 126 2.86 -15.02 -15.74
CA GLU A 126 1.52 -14.59 -16.14
C GLU A 126 1.37 -13.06 -16.00
N VAL A 127 0.53 -12.45 -16.85
CA VAL A 127 0.31 -11.00 -16.82
C VAL A 127 -0.44 -10.63 -15.54
N ILE A 128 0.11 -9.71 -14.74
CA ILE A 128 -0.40 -9.36 -13.40
C ILE A 128 -1.79 -8.76 -13.47
N MET A 129 -2.09 -7.99 -14.53
CA MET A 129 -3.42 -7.40 -14.71
C MET A 129 -4.18 -8.15 -15.80
N PRO A 130 -5.51 -8.33 -15.64
CA PRO A 130 -6.31 -8.99 -16.67
C PRO A 130 -6.27 -8.18 -17.97
N ALA A 131 -6.34 -8.86 -19.11
CA ALA A 131 -6.27 -8.23 -20.43
C ALA A 131 -7.29 -7.09 -20.61
N SER A 132 -8.45 -7.17 -19.95
CA SER A 132 -9.48 -6.12 -19.96
C SER A 132 -9.02 -4.77 -19.41
N GLU A 133 -8.02 -4.74 -18.54
CA GLU A 133 -7.43 -3.49 -18.04
C GLU A 133 -6.51 -2.82 -19.06
N PHE A 134 -5.92 -3.62 -19.95
CA PHE A 134 -4.98 -3.14 -20.97
C PHE A 134 -5.61 -2.93 -22.34
N GLU A 135 -6.60 -3.72 -22.73
CA GLU A 135 -7.11 -3.70 -24.10
C GLU A 135 -8.16 -2.61 -24.32
N ASN A 136 -8.14 -2.02 -25.52
CA ASN A 136 -9.08 -1.00 -25.98
C ASN A 136 -9.12 0.26 -25.09
N ARG A 137 -8.04 0.54 -24.34
CA ARG A 137 -7.89 1.79 -23.60
C ARG A 137 -7.31 2.85 -24.53
N THR A 138 -7.86 4.05 -24.45
CA THR A 138 -7.46 5.18 -25.30
C THR A 138 -6.75 6.24 -24.48
N PHE A 139 -5.57 6.66 -24.95
CA PHE A 139 -4.74 7.71 -24.34
C PHE A 139 -4.33 8.69 -25.44
N ASP A 140 -4.95 9.86 -25.49
CA ASP A 140 -4.60 10.96 -26.41
C ASP A 140 -4.40 10.56 -27.88
N GLY A 141 -5.20 9.61 -28.39
CA GLY A 141 -5.14 9.13 -29.77
C GLY A 141 -4.42 7.78 -29.95
N TRP A 142 -3.81 7.25 -28.90
CA TRP A 142 -3.26 5.91 -28.84
C TRP A 142 -4.29 4.93 -28.28
N THR A 143 -4.52 3.83 -29.00
CA THR A 143 -5.33 2.71 -28.52
C THR A 143 -4.42 1.55 -28.16
N THR A 144 -4.68 0.96 -27.00
CA THR A 144 -3.88 -0.15 -26.48
C THR A 144 -4.45 -1.51 -26.87
N THR A 145 -3.58 -2.46 -27.20
CA THR A 145 -3.93 -3.84 -27.49
C THR A 145 -2.77 -4.75 -27.10
N ILE A 146 -3.06 -5.96 -26.61
CA ILE A 146 -2.02 -6.94 -26.35
C ILE A 146 -1.67 -7.64 -27.68
N VAL A 147 -0.38 -7.78 -27.95
CA VAL A 147 0.13 -8.44 -29.16
C VAL A 147 1.17 -9.48 -28.78
N GLU A 148 1.23 -10.56 -29.54
CA GLU A 148 2.26 -11.58 -29.40
C GLU A 148 3.38 -11.31 -30.41
N THR A 149 4.60 -11.19 -29.91
CA THR A 149 5.82 -10.93 -30.69
C THR A 149 6.77 -12.12 -30.57
N GLU A 150 7.85 -12.12 -31.35
CA GLU A 150 8.91 -13.14 -31.24
C GLU A 150 9.56 -13.14 -29.84
N ASP A 151 9.63 -11.99 -29.17
CA ASP A 151 10.17 -11.89 -27.82
C ASP A 151 9.14 -12.26 -26.74
N GLY A 152 7.84 -12.27 -27.07
CA GLY A 152 6.75 -12.60 -26.15
C GLY A 152 5.56 -11.66 -26.25
N LYS A 153 4.62 -11.77 -25.30
CA LYS A 153 3.44 -10.88 -25.24
C LYS A 153 3.85 -9.49 -24.78
N MET A 154 3.37 -8.47 -25.50
CA MET A 154 3.67 -7.06 -25.25
C MET A 154 2.41 -6.20 -25.36
N LEU A 155 2.46 -5.02 -24.76
CA LEU A 155 1.41 -4.01 -24.88
C LEU A 155 1.73 -3.10 -26.06
N ALA A 156 0.86 -3.11 -27.07
CA ALA A 156 0.96 -2.23 -28.22
C ALA A 156 0.15 -0.96 -28.00
N PHE A 157 0.79 0.19 -28.15
CA PHE A 157 0.15 1.49 -28.33
C PHE A 157 0.05 1.77 -29.82
N GLN A 158 -1.17 1.80 -30.35
CA GLN A 158 -1.45 2.02 -31.76
C GLN A 158 -2.12 3.38 -31.97
N ASN A 159 -1.52 4.23 -32.79
CA ASN A 159 -2.11 5.49 -33.24
C ASN A 159 -2.44 5.39 -34.73
N ARG A 160 -3.71 5.65 -35.08
CA ARG A 160 -4.21 5.66 -36.46
C ARG A 160 -4.33 7.07 -37.04
N ASN A 161 -4.02 8.08 -36.24
CA ASN A 161 -4.03 9.46 -36.66
C ASN A 161 -2.68 9.80 -37.31
N ASN A 162 -2.71 10.74 -38.24
CA ASN A 162 -1.48 11.20 -38.90
C ASN A 162 -0.59 12.03 -37.97
N THR A 163 -1.12 12.54 -36.86
CA THR A 163 -0.39 13.33 -35.87
C THR A 163 -0.24 12.54 -34.58
N LEU A 164 1.00 12.44 -34.12
CA LEU A 164 1.36 11.75 -32.89
C LEU A 164 1.32 12.71 -31.71
N THR A 165 1.02 12.12 -30.57
CA THR A 165 0.96 12.74 -29.25
C THR A 165 1.86 11.95 -28.32
N ASP A 166 2.35 12.59 -27.27
CA ASP A 166 3.08 11.87 -26.23
C ASP A 166 2.15 10.86 -25.54
N ILE A 167 2.71 9.73 -25.12
CA ILE A 167 1.95 8.68 -24.45
C ILE A 167 2.08 8.90 -22.96
N TRP A 168 0.96 9.11 -22.28
CA TRP A 168 0.88 9.00 -20.83
C TRP A 168 -0.23 8.03 -20.45
N ALA A 169 0.16 6.81 -20.12
CA ALA A 169 -0.78 5.76 -19.72
C ALA A 169 -0.53 5.33 -18.29
N HIS A 170 -1.63 5.15 -17.56
CA HIS A 170 -1.62 4.63 -16.21
C HIS A 170 -2.69 3.55 -16.05
N PHE A 171 -2.26 2.39 -15.57
CA PHE A 171 -3.08 1.24 -15.27
C PHE A 171 -2.95 0.94 -13.79
N THR A 172 -4.06 0.65 -13.14
CA THR A 172 -4.10 0.29 -11.72
C THR A 172 -5.01 -0.90 -11.50
N ARG A 173 -4.57 -1.80 -10.63
CA ARG A 173 -5.36 -2.91 -10.14
C ARG A 173 -5.29 -2.94 -8.62
N TYR A 174 -6.44 -3.10 -7.97
CA TYR A 174 -6.48 -3.40 -6.55
C TYR A 174 -6.18 -4.89 -6.35
N GLU A 175 -5.26 -5.18 -5.43
CA GLU A 175 -4.88 -6.54 -5.07
C GLU A 175 -5.92 -7.12 -4.10
N GLU A 176 -6.99 -7.71 -4.63
CA GLU A 176 -8.07 -8.27 -3.80
C GLU A 176 -7.70 -9.58 -3.09
N THR A 177 -6.63 -10.25 -3.55
CA THR A 177 -6.23 -11.59 -3.10
C THR A 177 -4.77 -11.60 -2.63
N ILE A 178 -4.49 -10.93 -1.53
CA ILE A 178 -3.24 -11.17 -0.80
C ILE A 178 -3.41 -12.51 -0.06
N GLU A 179 -3.13 -13.62 -0.74
CA GLU A 179 -2.84 -14.86 -0.04
C GLU A 179 -1.54 -14.62 0.74
N GLY A 180 -1.67 -14.35 2.05
CA GLY A 180 -0.57 -13.99 2.99
C GLY A 180 0.53 -15.05 3.20
N THR A 181 0.74 -15.92 2.22
CA THR A 181 1.85 -16.87 2.12
C THR A 181 2.54 -16.86 0.76
N ARG A 182 2.01 -16.19 -0.26
CA ARG A 182 2.75 -15.96 -1.51
C ARG A 182 3.84 -14.95 -1.21
N ARG A 183 5.09 -15.42 -1.29
CA ARG A 183 6.26 -14.53 -1.38
C ARG A 183 5.91 -13.43 -2.37
N LEU A 184 6.13 -12.17 -2.00
CA LEU A 184 6.06 -11.07 -2.94
C LEU A 184 6.85 -11.48 -4.19
N PRO A 185 6.20 -11.65 -5.34
CA PRO A 185 6.92 -11.92 -6.56
C PRO A 185 7.84 -10.73 -6.77
N LYS A 186 9.11 -10.99 -7.09
CA LYS A 186 9.88 -9.93 -7.74
C LYS A 186 9.19 -9.71 -9.08
N GLU A 187 8.32 -8.72 -9.14
CA GLU A 187 7.57 -8.45 -10.35
C GLU A 187 8.50 -7.92 -11.43
N HIS A 188 8.31 -8.42 -12.64
CA HIS A 188 9.14 -8.07 -13.78
C HIS A 188 8.28 -7.61 -14.94
N LEU A 189 8.91 -6.87 -15.84
CA LEU A 189 8.39 -6.56 -17.15
C LEU A 189 8.81 -7.69 -18.11
N SER A 190 7.83 -8.30 -18.77
CA SER A 190 8.03 -9.33 -19.76
C SER A 190 7.84 -8.75 -21.16
N PRO A 191 8.74 -9.05 -22.11
CA PRO A 191 9.70 -10.16 -22.02
C PRO A 191 11.04 -9.79 -21.37
N VAL A 192 11.65 -10.78 -20.73
CA VAL A 192 13.00 -10.70 -20.15
C VAL A 192 13.98 -11.35 -21.11
N ILE A 193 14.92 -10.56 -21.64
CA ILE A 193 15.91 -11.02 -22.63
C ILE A 193 17.12 -11.64 -21.94
N GLU A 194 17.68 -10.93 -20.96
CA GLU A 194 18.82 -11.38 -20.17
C GLU A 194 18.62 -10.96 -18.71
N ARG A 195 19.02 -11.83 -17.78
CA ARG A 195 18.96 -11.55 -16.35
C ARG A 195 20.37 -11.48 -15.79
N THR A 196 20.85 -10.27 -15.51
CA THR A 196 22.18 -10.07 -14.94
C THR A 196 22.18 -10.38 -13.45
N THR A 197 21.19 -9.88 -12.72
CA THR A 197 20.95 -10.14 -11.29
C THR A 197 19.45 -10.21 -11.03
N ASP A 198 19.05 -10.55 -9.80
CA ASP A 198 17.63 -10.55 -9.47
C ASP A 198 16.98 -9.17 -9.54
N ASP A 199 17.78 -8.11 -9.40
CA ASP A 199 17.34 -6.72 -9.34
C ASP A 199 17.69 -5.93 -10.61
N HIS A 200 18.33 -6.58 -11.59
CA HIS A 200 18.72 -5.98 -12.87
C HIS A 200 18.59 -6.98 -14.01
N TYR A 201 17.77 -6.65 -15.00
CA TYR A 201 17.53 -7.48 -16.17
C TYR A 201 17.29 -6.60 -17.40
N THR A 202 17.41 -7.17 -18.59
CA THR A 202 17.09 -6.49 -19.84
C THR A 202 15.73 -6.90 -20.36
N THR A 203 15.01 -5.94 -20.90
CA THR A 203 13.74 -6.13 -21.61
C THR A 203 13.82 -5.47 -22.98
N VAL A 204 12.71 -5.45 -23.70
CA VAL A 204 12.66 -4.95 -25.07
C VAL A 204 11.50 -3.98 -25.23
N ILE A 205 11.72 -2.95 -26.02
CA ILE A 205 10.69 -2.06 -26.54
C ILE A 205 10.80 -2.04 -28.06
N PHE A 206 9.69 -1.77 -28.74
CA PHE A 206 9.69 -1.59 -30.18
C PHE A 206 9.12 -0.23 -30.55
N VAL A 207 9.79 0.45 -31.47
CA VAL A 207 9.37 1.74 -32.01
C VAL A 207 9.18 1.62 -33.52
N ASP A 208 8.06 2.11 -34.04
CA ASP A 208 7.79 2.09 -35.48
C ASP A 208 8.79 2.95 -36.29
N GLU A 209 9.16 2.47 -37.48
CA GLU A 209 10.08 3.16 -38.39
C GLU A 209 9.43 4.37 -39.08
N GLY A 210 8.09 4.47 -39.07
CA GLY A 210 7.31 5.49 -39.78
C GLY A 210 7.23 6.87 -39.09
N ILE A 211 7.90 7.07 -37.96
CA ILE A 211 7.82 8.31 -37.18
C ILE A 211 8.71 9.39 -37.81
N SER A 212 8.11 10.50 -38.23
CA SER A 212 8.76 11.61 -38.92
C SER A 212 8.34 12.98 -38.37
N PRO A 213 9.24 13.98 -38.26
CA PRO A 213 10.67 13.88 -38.50
C PRO A 213 11.36 12.98 -37.45
N PRO A 214 12.53 12.38 -37.78
CA PRO A 214 13.33 11.66 -36.80
C PRO A 214 13.73 12.58 -35.65
N GLY A 215 13.63 12.09 -34.42
CA GLY A 215 14.03 12.84 -33.23
C GLY A 215 14.16 11.94 -32.01
N GLU A 216 14.78 12.44 -30.96
CA GLU A 216 14.95 11.72 -29.69
C GLU A 216 13.58 11.36 -29.08
N LEU A 217 13.47 10.16 -28.51
CA LEU A 217 12.32 9.74 -27.71
C LEU A 217 12.77 9.34 -26.32
N ARG A 218 11.96 9.62 -25.31
CA ARG A 218 12.24 9.20 -23.93
C ARG A 218 11.15 8.25 -23.49
N VAL A 219 11.55 7.02 -23.15
CA VAL A 219 10.63 5.98 -22.69
C VAL A 219 10.89 5.74 -21.22
N THR A 220 9.88 5.97 -20.39
CA THR A 220 9.90 5.60 -18.98
C THR A 220 8.79 4.59 -18.72
N LEU A 221 9.14 3.45 -18.12
CA LEU A 221 8.17 2.47 -17.64
C LEU A 221 8.35 2.36 -16.14
N ARG A 222 7.24 2.35 -15.39
CA ARG A 222 7.25 2.13 -13.96
C ARG A 222 6.16 1.16 -13.57
N LEU A 223 6.57 0.03 -13.01
CA LEU A 223 5.70 -0.89 -12.31
C LEU A 223 5.92 -0.70 -10.80
N THR A 224 4.85 -0.50 -10.07
CA THR A 224 4.84 -0.46 -8.61
C THR A 224 3.89 -1.52 -8.12
N ALA A 225 4.33 -2.34 -7.19
CA ALA A 225 3.47 -3.33 -6.56
C ALA A 225 3.91 -3.62 -5.15
N GLY A 226 2.92 -3.89 -4.31
CA GLY A 226 3.10 -4.12 -2.89
C GLY A 226 1.83 -3.81 -2.14
N CYS A 227 1.78 -4.30 -0.91
CA CYS A 227 0.63 -4.14 -0.02
C CYS A 227 0.88 -3.03 1.00
N ASP A 228 -0.18 -2.32 1.37
CA ASP A 228 -0.10 -1.25 2.39
C ASP A 228 0.03 -1.88 3.78
N LEU A 229 -0.93 -2.72 4.18
CA LEU A 229 -0.96 -3.37 5.50
C LEU A 229 -1.56 -4.79 5.42
N PHE A 230 -0.84 -5.77 5.94
CA PHE A 230 -1.33 -7.15 6.14
C PHE A 230 -1.22 -7.53 7.62
N HIS A 231 -2.36 -7.85 8.26
CA HIS A 231 -2.43 -8.12 9.70
C HIS A 231 -1.78 -7.01 10.56
N GLY A 232 -1.94 -5.75 10.15
CA GLY A 232 -1.35 -4.59 10.82
C GLY A 232 0.18 -4.46 10.66
N MET A 233 0.81 -5.28 9.82
CA MET A 233 2.22 -5.18 9.44
C MET A 233 2.34 -4.55 8.06
N ALA A 234 3.25 -3.59 7.91
CA ALA A 234 3.58 -3.03 6.60
C ALA A 234 4.26 -4.10 5.74
N GLU A 235 3.82 -4.24 4.50
CA GLU A 235 4.49 -5.13 3.53
C GLU A 235 5.50 -4.36 2.69
N ASP A 236 6.40 -5.10 2.05
CA ASP A 236 7.40 -4.50 1.16
C ASP A 236 6.72 -4.02 -0.13
N THR A 237 7.11 -2.84 -0.61
CA THR A 237 6.73 -2.37 -1.95
C THR A 237 7.91 -2.53 -2.89
N TYR A 238 7.68 -3.14 -4.05
CA TYR A 238 8.65 -3.25 -5.12
C TYR A 238 8.34 -2.24 -6.22
N ARG A 239 9.40 -1.70 -6.80
CA ARG A 239 9.34 -0.80 -7.94
C ARG A 239 10.30 -1.26 -9.03
N THR A 240 9.75 -1.55 -10.19
CA THR A 240 10.52 -1.87 -11.39
C THR A 240 10.49 -0.66 -12.33
N GLU A 241 11.65 -0.13 -12.70
CA GLU A 241 11.78 1.04 -13.57
C GLU A 241 12.63 0.73 -14.81
N VAL A 242 12.17 1.21 -15.96
CA VAL A 242 12.94 1.33 -17.21
C VAL A 242 13.00 2.81 -17.57
N LYS A 243 14.18 3.31 -17.91
CA LYS A 243 14.38 4.69 -18.37
C LYS A 243 15.36 4.67 -19.55
N GLU A 244 14.82 4.80 -20.75
CA GLU A 244 15.58 4.74 -21.99
C GLU A 244 15.47 6.05 -22.77
N THR A 245 16.58 6.50 -23.35
CA THR A 245 16.59 7.63 -24.29
C THR A 245 16.99 7.12 -25.68
N ILE A 246 16.01 7.06 -26.57
CA ILE A 246 16.17 6.50 -27.91
C ILE A 246 16.65 7.61 -28.86
N PRO A 247 17.84 7.47 -29.49
CA PRO A 247 18.36 8.48 -30.40
C PRO A 247 17.51 8.65 -31.66
N ALA A 248 17.56 9.85 -32.25
CA ALA A 248 16.87 10.15 -33.50
C ALA A 248 17.23 9.17 -34.63
N GLY A 249 16.22 8.65 -35.32
CA GLY A 249 16.39 7.69 -36.42
C GLY A 249 16.60 6.24 -35.97
N THR A 250 16.53 5.96 -34.67
CA THR A 250 16.50 4.59 -34.15
C THR A 250 15.06 4.10 -34.11
N ALA A 251 14.81 2.94 -34.71
CA ALA A 251 13.50 2.29 -34.74
C ALA A 251 13.68 0.76 -34.74
N GLY A 252 12.58 0.04 -34.65
CA GLY A 252 12.55 -1.41 -34.49
C GLY A 252 12.79 -1.86 -33.06
N ARG A 253 13.44 -3.01 -32.90
CA ARG A 253 13.70 -3.68 -31.63
C ARG A 253 14.81 -3.01 -30.84
N ILE A 254 14.52 -2.51 -29.64
CA ILE A 254 15.48 -1.82 -28.76
C ILE A 254 15.54 -2.56 -27.43
N VAL A 255 16.72 -3.04 -27.07
CA VAL A 255 16.97 -3.69 -25.77
C VAL A 255 17.26 -2.63 -24.73
N VAL A 256 16.59 -2.72 -23.58
CA VAL A 256 16.65 -1.70 -22.52
C VAL A 256 16.86 -2.35 -21.16
N ASP A 257 17.57 -1.65 -20.29
CA ASP A 257 17.80 -2.10 -18.91
C ASP A 257 16.60 -1.79 -18.00
N ALA A 258 16.26 -2.75 -17.15
CA ALA A 258 15.22 -2.66 -16.14
C ALA A 258 15.82 -2.90 -14.75
N MET A 259 15.49 -2.01 -13.82
CA MET A 259 15.97 -2.06 -12.44
C MET A 259 14.80 -2.31 -11.49
N VAL A 260 14.96 -3.28 -10.59
CA VAL A 260 13.99 -3.59 -9.53
C VAL A 260 14.56 -3.09 -8.21
N GLY A 261 13.80 -2.28 -7.49
CA GLY A 261 14.15 -1.76 -6.17
C GLY A 261 13.05 -2.06 -5.15
N LYS A 262 13.47 -2.33 -3.90
CA LYS A 262 12.59 -2.42 -2.74
C LYS A 262 12.47 -1.04 -2.08
N TYR A 263 11.25 -0.66 -1.71
CA TYR A 263 10.88 0.62 -1.09
C TYR A 263 10.26 0.42 0.29
#